data_AF-X1MIW9-F1
#
_entry.id   AF-X1MIW9-F1
#
_cell.length_a   1.000
_cell.length_b   1.000
_cell.length_c   1.000
_cell.angle_alpha   90.00
_cell.angle_beta   90.00
_cell.angle_gamma   90.00
#
_symmetry.space_group_name_H-M   'P 1'
#
loop_
_entity.id
_entity.type
_entity.pdbx_description
1 polymer ?
#
loop_
_entity_poly.entity_id
_entity_poly.type
_entity_poly.pdbx_seq_one_letter_code
_entity_poly.pdbx_strand_id
1 'polypeptide(L)'
;MALVTTKEMLKKAQKERYAVGAFNANNMEIVQAIIETAEEEKAPVILQASQGAIKYAGLDSIVAMVKVMAEKASIPVALHLDHGTDYYQNIKCLRAGFTSLMFDGSKLPFEENVKMTRKVVEMAHACDIPVEAELGQIGKRFYLGLKSLLLMQMLVVGLYPHDSRQPPLYTFLYPLLH
;
A
#
# COMPACT_ATOMS: atom_id res chain seq x y z
N MET A 1 -9.73 -11.99 13.34
CA MET A 1 -8.28 -12.26 13.37
C MET A 1 -7.47 -10.97 13.53
N ALA A 2 -6.17 -11.03 13.84
CA ALA A 2 -5.33 -9.83 13.75
C ALA A 2 -5.24 -9.33 12.28
N LEU A 3 -5.02 -8.03 12.08
CA LEU A 3 -4.76 -7.47 10.76
C LEU A 3 -3.53 -8.15 10.13
N VAL A 4 -3.61 -8.40 8.83
CA VAL A 4 -2.52 -8.99 8.04
C VAL A 4 -1.87 -7.94 7.15
N THR A 5 -0.66 -8.21 6.68
CA THR A 5 -0.01 -7.37 5.68
C THR A 5 -0.55 -7.67 4.27
N THR A 6 -0.44 -6.71 3.35
CA THR A 6 -0.88 -6.91 1.96
C THR A 6 0.05 -7.84 1.17
N LYS A 7 1.24 -8.15 1.68
CA LYS A 7 2.28 -8.91 0.97
C LYS A 7 1.80 -10.28 0.47
N GLU A 8 1.30 -11.13 1.38
CA GLU A 8 0.93 -12.51 1.02
C GLU A 8 -0.39 -12.56 0.24
N MET A 9 -1.36 -11.69 0.55
CA MET A 9 -2.60 -11.63 -0.22
C MET A 9 -2.38 -11.17 -1.67
N LEU A 10 -1.49 -10.19 -1.91
CA LEU A 10 -1.18 -9.71 -3.26
C LEU A 10 -0.32 -10.72 -4.03
N LYS A 11 0.62 -11.39 -3.37
CA LYS A 11 1.37 -12.51 -3.98
C LYS A 11 0.45 -13.64 -4.44
N LYS A 12 -0.51 -14.01 -3.59
CA LYS A 12 -1.51 -15.03 -3.93
C LYS A 12 -2.36 -14.57 -5.12
N ALA A 13 -2.87 -13.34 -5.06
CA ALA A 13 -3.66 -12.73 -6.13
C ALA A 13 -2.93 -12.72 -7.48
N GLN A 14 -1.65 -12.34 -7.48
CA GLN A 14 -0.81 -12.37 -8.67
C GLN A 14 -0.64 -13.79 -9.22
N LYS A 15 -0.32 -14.75 -8.35
CA LYS A 15 -0.11 -16.17 -8.74
C LYS A 15 -1.38 -16.79 -9.32
N GLU A 16 -2.51 -16.51 -8.71
CA GLU A 16 -3.83 -17.09 -9.05
C GLU A 16 -4.62 -16.23 -10.05
N ARG A 17 -4.06 -15.11 -10.49
CA ARG A 17 -4.61 -14.20 -11.52
C ARG A 17 -5.96 -13.59 -11.15
N TYR A 18 -6.09 -13.12 -9.91
CA TYR A 18 -7.21 -12.29 -9.47
C TYR A 18 -6.70 -10.97 -8.87
N ALA A 19 -7.61 -10.06 -8.52
CA ALA A 19 -7.31 -8.81 -7.82
C ALA A 19 -7.96 -8.80 -6.43
N VAL A 20 -7.29 -8.15 -5.46
CA VAL A 20 -7.86 -7.92 -4.13
C VAL A 20 -8.54 -6.56 -4.12
N GLY A 21 -9.79 -6.49 -3.64
CA GLY A 21 -10.51 -5.23 -3.51
C GLY A 21 -9.88 -4.34 -2.44
N ALA A 22 -9.65 -3.08 -2.78
CA ALA A 22 -9.20 -2.05 -1.87
C ALA A 22 -10.25 -0.93 -1.81
N PHE A 23 -10.81 -0.69 -0.63
CA PHE A 23 -11.97 0.18 -0.45
C PHE A 23 -11.70 1.24 0.61
N ASN A 24 -11.96 2.50 0.27
CA ASN A 24 -11.79 3.61 1.19
C ASN A 24 -12.88 3.59 2.29
N ALA A 25 -12.45 3.75 3.54
CA ALA A 25 -13.33 3.81 4.69
C ALA A 25 -13.17 5.12 5.46
N ASN A 26 -14.30 5.72 5.84
CA ASN A 26 -14.35 7.03 6.50
C ASN A 26 -15.09 7.01 7.84
N ASN A 27 -15.93 6.02 8.10
CA ASN A 27 -16.75 5.90 9.31
C ASN A 27 -17.06 4.42 9.61
N MET A 28 -17.79 4.17 10.69
CA MET A 28 -18.12 2.84 11.17
C MET A 28 -18.94 2.05 10.15
N GLU A 29 -19.97 2.66 9.58
CA GLU A 29 -20.92 2.03 8.68
C GLU A 29 -20.23 1.51 7.41
N ILE A 30 -19.28 2.27 6.85
CA ILE A 30 -18.51 1.85 5.69
C ILE A 30 -17.55 0.70 6.06
N VAL A 31 -16.89 0.77 7.21
CA VAL A 31 -16.00 -0.33 7.67
C VAL A 31 -16.80 -1.63 7.83
N GLN A 32 -18.00 -1.54 8.42
CA GLN A 32 -18.90 -2.69 8.58
C GLN A 32 -19.30 -3.25 7.22
N ALA A 33 -19.83 -2.41 6.33
CA ALA A 33 -20.27 -2.84 5.01
C ALA A 33 -19.15 -3.54 4.21
N ILE A 34 -17.94 -2.99 4.20
CA ILE A 34 -16.81 -3.58 3.48
C ILE A 34 -16.47 -4.97 4.02
N ILE A 35 -16.34 -5.11 5.35
CA ILE A 35 -15.90 -6.37 5.97
C ILE A 35 -17.01 -7.43 5.90
N GLU A 36 -18.27 -7.05 6.14
CA GLU A 36 -19.41 -7.96 6.06
C GLU A 36 -19.59 -8.50 4.64
N THR A 37 -19.54 -7.65 3.61
CA THR A 37 -19.61 -8.12 2.22
C THR A 37 -18.41 -8.99 1.85
N ALA A 38 -17.20 -8.64 2.30
CA ALA A 38 -16.02 -9.46 2.03
C ALA A 38 -16.08 -10.84 2.71
N GLU A 39 -16.69 -10.94 3.90
CA GLU A 39 -16.99 -12.21 4.58
C GLU A 39 -17.97 -13.07 3.78
N GLU A 40 -19.08 -12.49 3.31
CA GLU A 40 -20.08 -13.18 2.48
C GLU A 40 -19.46 -13.76 1.21
N GLU A 41 -18.59 -12.98 0.56
CA GLU A 41 -17.87 -13.37 -0.65
C GLU A 41 -16.64 -14.25 -0.37
N LYS A 42 -16.29 -14.49 0.90
CA LYS A 42 -15.10 -15.23 1.34
C LYS A 42 -13.81 -14.72 0.68
N ALA A 43 -13.72 -13.41 0.50
CA ALA A 43 -12.65 -12.75 -0.22
C ALA A 43 -11.73 -11.97 0.73
N PRO A 44 -10.39 -11.96 0.52
CA PRO A 44 -9.53 -11.04 1.25
C PRO A 44 -9.85 -9.59 0.86
N VAL A 45 -9.66 -8.66 1.80
CA VAL A 45 -9.99 -7.24 1.57
C VAL A 45 -8.95 -6.29 2.16
N ILE A 46 -8.74 -5.18 1.48
CA ILE A 46 -7.89 -4.07 1.93
C ILE A 46 -8.81 -2.90 2.27
N LEU A 47 -8.83 -2.48 3.54
CA LEU A 47 -9.47 -1.24 3.94
C LEU A 47 -8.44 -0.12 3.84
N GLN A 48 -8.79 0.93 3.13
CA GLN A 48 -7.92 2.06 2.86
C GLN A 48 -8.41 3.30 3.61
N ALA A 49 -7.48 4.05 4.19
CA ALA A 49 -7.76 5.34 4.80
C ALA A 49 -6.91 6.41 4.14
N SER A 50 -7.56 7.32 3.42
CA SER A 50 -6.90 8.49 2.85
C SER A 50 -6.59 9.55 3.91
N GLN A 51 -5.75 10.52 3.59
CA GLN A 51 -5.51 11.66 4.48
C GLN A 51 -6.81 12.41 4.85
N GLY A 52 -7.76 12.51 3.91
CA GLY A 52 -9.07 13.10 4.15
C GLY A 52 -9.89 12.28 5.14
N ALA A 53 -9.89 10.94 4.99
CA ALA A 53 -10.56 10.03 5.92
C ALA A 53 -9.96 10.12 7.33
N ILE A 54 -8.63 10.14 7.45
CA ILE A 54 -7.92 10.28 8.73
C ILE A 54 -8.25 11.62 9.38
N LYS A 55 -8.31 12.71 8.61
CA LYS A 55 -8.69 14.04 9.12
C LYS A 55 -10.13 14.07 9.62
N TYR A 56 -11.04 13.38 8.94
CA TYR A 56 -12.46 13.32 9.29
C TYR A 56 -12.73 12.46 10.52
N ALA A 57 -12.28 11.19 10.49
CA ALA A 57 -12.57 10.22 11.54
C ALA A 57 -11.63 10.35 12.76
N GLY A 58 -10.43 10.89 12.55
CA GLY A 58 -9.31 10.77 13.48
C GLY A 58 -8.53 9.47 13.24
N LEU A 59 -7.20 9.55 13.34
CA LEU A 59 -6.29 8.42 13.09
C LEU A 59 -6.58 7.23 14.01
N ASP A 60 -6.70 7.49 15.32
CA ASP A 60 -6.90 6.43 16.31
C ASP A 60 -8.27 5.78 16.15
N SER A 61 -9.29 6.58 15.82
CA SER A 61 -10.66 6.10 15.61
C SER A 61 -10.77 5.17 14.42
N ILE A 62 -10.25 5.57 13.24
CA ILE A 62 -10.33 4.73 12.03
C ILE A 62 -9.57 3.41 12.22
N VAL A 63 -8.39 3.48 12.85
CA VAL A 63 -7.59 2.31 13.18
C VAL A 63 -8.33 1.39 14.14
N ALA A 64 -8.91 1.93 15.22
CA ALA A 64 -9.63 1.13 16.21
C ALA A 64 -10.86 0.44 15.60
N MET A 65 -11.65 1.16 14.80
CA MET A 65 -12.82 0.58 14.11
C MET A 65 -12.42 -0.59 13.22
N VAL A 66 -11.41 -0.41 12.38
CA VAL A 66 -10.95 -1.46 11.45
C VAL A 66 -10.36 -2.65 12.22
N LYS A 67 -9.54 -2.39 13.25
CA LYS A 67 -8.96 -3.46 14.08
C LYS A 67 -10.03 -4.32 14.75
N VAL A 68 -11.02 -3.69 15.40
CA VAL A 68 -12.10 -4.41 16.10
C VAL A 68 -12.94 -5.24 15.13
N MET A 69 -13.22 -4.73 13.92
CA MET A 69 -13.96 -5.49 12.92
C MET A 69 -13.12 -6.62 12.32
N ALA A 70 -11.85 -6.38 12.03
CA ALA A 70 -10.92 -7.41 11.56
C ALA A 70 -10.75 -8.53 12.59
N GLU A 71 -10.74 -8.23 13.89
CA GLU A 71 -10.67 -9.22 14.97
C GLU A 71 -11.82 -10.23 14.95
N LYS A 72 -13.00 -9.82 14.48
CA LYS A 72 -14.18 -10.67 14.34
C LYS A 72 -14.25 -11.38 12.98
N ALA A 73 -13.52 -10.88 11.98
CA ALA A 73 -13.47 -11.49 10.66
C ALA A 73 -12.70 -12.83 10.65
N SER A 74 -13.20 -13.75 9.84
CA SER A 74 -12.60 -15.01 9.40
C SER A 74 -11.78 -14.87 8.11
N ILE A 75 -11.98 -13.78 7.34
CA ILE A 75 -11.18 -13.45 6.15
C ILE A 75 -9.91 -12.66 6.48
N PRO A 76 -8.90 -12.65 5.59
CA PRO A 76 -7.75 -11.74 5.71
C PRO A 76 -8.14 -10.28 5.46
N VAL A 77 -7.87 -9.42 6.44
CA VAL A 77 -8.10 -7.97 6.38
C VAL A 77 -6.80 -7.21 6.56
N ALA A 78 -6.51 -6.27 5.66
CA ALA A 78 -5.39 -5.33 5.80
C ALA A 78 -5.90 -3.88 5.96
N LEU A 79 -5.17 -3.06 6.72
CA LEU A 79 -5.40 -1.62 6.81
C LEU A 79 -4.26 -0.88 6.10
N HIS A 80 -4.61 -0.08 5.10
CA HIS A 80 -3.69 0.58 4.19
C HIS A 80 -3.83 2.10 4.20
N LEU A 81 -2.71 2.82 4.25
CA LEU A 81 -2.68 4.29 4.11
C LEU A 81 -2.76 4.63 2.63
N ASP A 82 -3.83 5.29 2.20
CA ASP A 82 -4.06 5.67 0.82
C ASP A 82 -3.54 7.10 0.53
N HIS A 83 -2.80 7.25 -0.56
CA HIS A 83 -2.16 8.50 -1.01
C HIS A 83 -1.42 9.27 0.11
N GLY A 84 -0.53 8.60 0.84
CA GLY A 84 0.33 9.25 1.83
C GLY A 84 1.37 10.16 1.15
N THR A 85 1.20 11.48 1.19
CA THR A 85 2.13 12.42 0.52
C THR A 85 3.25 12.93 1.42
N ASP A 86 3.24 12.56 2.71
CA ASP A 86 4.17 13.04 3.71
C ASP A 86 4.84 11.87 4.45
N TYR A 87 6.14 12.02 4.70
CA TYR A 87 6.93 11.01 5.40
C TYR A 87 6.50 10.86 6.87
N TYR A 88 6.21 11.97 7.56
CA TYR A 88 5.77 11.91 8.96
C TYR A 88 4.36 11.33 9.09
N GLN A 89 3.49 11.55 8.11
CA GLN A 89 2.19 10.88 8.05
C GLN A 89 2.34 9.35 7.95
N ASN A 90 3.25 8.87 7.11
CA ASN A 90 3.57 7.44 7.02
C ASN A 90 4.07 6.89 8.38
N ILE A 91 4.94 7.63 9.09
CA ILE A 91 5.38 7.25 10.44
C ILE A 91 4.19 7.15 11.40
N LYS A 92 3.29 8.14 11.38
CA LYS A 92 2.11 8.16 12.26
C LYS A 92 1.20 6.97 11.99
N CYS A 93 0.91 6.68 10.72
CA CYS A 93 0.10 5.53 10.33
C CYS A 93 0.76 4.21 10.71
N LEU A 94 2.07 4.04 10.45
CA LEU A 94 2.80 2.86 10.89
C LEU A 94 2.68 2.64 12.40
N ARG A 95 2.92 3.69 13.19
CA ARG A 95 2.83 3.63 14.66
C ARG A 95 1.42 3.36 15.16
N ALA A 96 0.39 3.84 14.47
CA ALA A 96 -1.00 3.58 14.83
C ALA A 96 -1.39 2.11 14.54
N GLY A 97 -0.65 1.41 13.70
CA GLY A 97 -0.85 0.00 13.38
C GLY A 97 -1.52 -0.25 12.04
N PHE A 98 -1.24 0.61 11.06
CA PHE A 98 -1.47 0.28 9.65
C PHE A 98 -0.57 -0.90 9.25
N THR A 99 -1.12 -1.84 8.48
CA THR A 99 -0.40 -3.06 8.04
C THR A 99 0.04 -2.99 6.57
N SER A 100 -0.20 -1.85 5.92
CA SER A 100 0.33 -1.48 4.62
C SER A 100 0.32 0.04 4.48
N LEU A 101 1.26 0.59 3.72
CA LEU A 101 1.39 2.03 3.51
C LEU A 101 1.46 2.34 2.02
N MET A 102 1.11 3.56 1.62
CA MET A 102 1.41 4.13 0.32
C MET A 102 2.14 5.45 0.50
N PHE A 103 3.20 5.64 -0.28
CA PHE A 103 3.80 6.95 -0.50
C PHE A 103 3.51 7.45 -1.92
N ASP A 104 2.71 8.50 -2.01
CA ASP A 104 2.40 9.17 -3.27
C ASP A 104 3.34 10.37 -3.46
N GLY A 105 4.47 10.09 -4.11
CA GLY A 105 5.43 11.09 -4.57
C GLY A 105 5.22 11.53 -6.02
N SER A 106 4.07 11.24 -6.64
CA SER A 106 3.82 11.48 -8.07
C SER A 106 4.01 12.93 -8.53
N LYS A 107 3.84 13.88 -7.60
CA LYS A 107 3.99 15.33 -7.83
C LYS A 107 5.43 15.82 -7.67
N LEU A 108 6.34 14.98 -7.16
CA LEU A 108 7.75 15.31 -7.00
C LEU A 108 8.53 15.00 -8.29
N PRO A 109 9.65 15.69 -8.54
CA PRO A 109 10.64 15.23 -9.51
C PRO A 109 11.01 13.76 -9.27
N PHE A 110 11.25 13.00 -10.34
CA PHE A 110 11.48 11.55 -10.26
C PHE A 110 12.52 11.16 -9.20
N GLU A 111 13.69 11.80 -9.20
CA GLU A 111 14.75 11.52 -8.23
C GLU A 111 14.35 11.81 -6.78
N GLU A 112 13.54 12.85 -6.56
CA GLU A 112 13.00 13.17 -5.24
C GLU A 112 11.94 12.15 -4.80
N ASN A 113 11.08 11.72 -5.72
CA ASN A 113 10.11 10.65 -5.45
C ASN A 113 10.83 9.35 -5.06
N VAL A 114 11.83 8.92 -5.83
CA VAL A 114 12.61 7.72 -5.52
C VAL A 114 13.31 7.85 -4.16
N LYS A 115 13.92 9.01 -3.87
CA LYS A 115 14.59 9.26 -2.59
C LYS A 115 13.63 9.21 -1.40
N MET A 116 12.44 9.81 -1.53
CA MET A 116 11.45 9.83 -0.45
C MET A 116 10.76 8.48 -0.27
N THR A 117 10.40 7.82 -1.37
CA THR A 117 9.87 6.45 -1.36
C THR A 117 10.84 5.50 -0.66
N ARG A 118 12.14 5.57 -0.98
CA ARG A 118 13.17 4.77 -0.30
C ARG A 118 13.14 4.94 1.21
N LYS A 119 13.05 6.18 1.71
CA LYS A 119 13.00 6.44 3.15
C LYS A 119 11.77 5.81 3.80
N VAL A 120 10.61 5.89 3.15
CA VAL A 120 9.38 5.24 3.65
C VAL A 120 9.53 3.72 3.67
N VAL A 121 10.08 3.15 2.59
CA VAL A 121 10.35 1.71 2.46
C VAL A 121 11.31 1.21 3.55
N GLU A 122 12.44 1.89 3.75
CA GLU A 122 13.42 1.54 4.79
C GLU A 122 12.77 1.51 6.19
N MET A 123 11.96 2.51 6.50
CA MET A 123 11.25 2.61 7.78
C MET A 123 10.19 1.52 7.95
N ALA A 124 9.39 1.25 6.93
CA ALA A 124 8.31 0.28 7.00
C ALA A 124 8.81 -1.17 6.99
N HIS A 125 9.84 -1.47 6.20
CA HIS A 125 10.44 -2.82 6.12
C HIS A 125 11.16 -3.21 7.40
N ALA A 126 11.64 -2.25 8.20
CA ALA A 126 12.14 -2.53 9.54
C ALA A 126 11.05 -3.11 10.47
N CYS A 127 9.77 -3.00 10.10
CA CYS A 127 8.61 -3.56 10.79
C CYS A 127 7.85 -4.59 9.94
N ASP A 128 8.46 -5.11 8.87
CA ASP A 128 7.83 -6.05 7.91
C ASP A 128 6.54 -5.53 7.24
N ILE A 129 6.37 -4.20 7.16
CA ILE A 129 5.19 -3.57 6.55
C ILE A 129 5.46 -3.22 5.07
N PRO A 130 4.65 -3.71 4.12
CA PRO A 130 4.79 -3.40 2.71
C PRO A 130 4.37 -1.96 2.38
N VAL A 131 5.06 -1.35 1.41
CA VAL A 131 4.87 0.05 0.99
C VAL A 131 4.60 0.12 -0.49
N GLU A 132 3.44 0.63 -0.87
CA GLU A 132 3.08 1.04 -2.23
C GLU A 132 3.67 2.41 -2.59
N ALA A 133 4.02 2.59 -3.85
CA ALA A 133 4.54 3.83 -4.38
C ALA A 133 3.84 4.16 -5.71
N GLU A 134 3.72 5.44 -6.04
CA GLU A 134 3.14 5.91 -7.31
C GLU A 134 4.23 6.55 -8.20
N LEU A 135 4.23 6.17 -9.49
CA LEU A 135 5.04 6.80 -10.54
C LEU A 135 4.12 7.29 -11.67
N GLY A 136 4.34 8.54 -12.08
CA GLY A 136 3.46 9.22 -13.04
C GLY A 136 2.25 9.84 -12.33
N GLN A 137 1.48 10.64 -13.06
CA GLN A 137 0.34 11.38 -12.51
C GLN A 137 -0.96 10.77 -13.05
N ILE A 138 -1.80 10.20 -12.19
CA ILE A 138 -3.16 9.78 -12.58
C ILE A 138 -3.95 11.03 -12.96
N GLY A 139 -4.18 11.22 -14.27
CA GLY A 139 -4.98 12.34 -14.81
C GLY A 139 -4.33 13.13 -15.96
N LYS A 140 -3.03 12.96 -16.23
CA LYS A 140 -2.40 13.51 -17.45
C LYS A 140 -1.64 12.42 -18.17
N ARG A 141 -2.02 12.19 -19.43
CA ARG A 141 -1.48 11.18 -20.33
C ARG A 141 0.06 11.24 -20.36
N PHE A 142 0.71 10.43 -19.54
CA PHE A 142 2.13 10.11 -19.64
C PHE A 142 2.25 8.66 -20.09
N TYR A 143 2.93 8.45 -21.23
CA TYR A 143 3.25 7.12 -21.74
C TYR A 143 4.35 6.50 -20.87
N LEU A 144 3.97 5.89 -19.76
CA LEU A 144 4.80 4.89 -19.09
C LEU A 144 4.25 3.52 -19.52
N GLY A 145 5.01 2.81 -20.36
CA GLY A 145 4.61 1.51 -20.88
C GLY A 145 4.39 0.50 -19.75
N LEU A 146 3.52 -0.50 -19.95
CA LEU A 146 3.12 -1.49 -18.93
C LEU A 146 4.27 -2.12 -18.10
N LYS A 147 5.50 -2.15 -18.65
CA LYS A 147 6.69 -2.66 -17.95
C LYS A 147 7.09 -1.82 -16.73
N SER A 148 6.93 -0.50 -16.74
CA SER A 148 7.32 0.34 -15.60
C SER A 148 6.33 0.27 -14.44
N LEU A 149 5.03 0.09 -14.73
CA LEU A 149 4.00 -0.17 -13.71
C LEU A 149 4.26 -1.52 -13.01
N LEU A 150 4.58 -2.56 -13.79
CA LEU A 150 4.79 -3.91 -13.27
C LEU A 150 6.07 -4.02 -12.43
N LEU A 151 7.14 -3.31 -12.81
CA LEU A 151 8.42 -3.33 -12.11
C LEU A 151 8.33 -2.68 -10.72
N MET A 152 7.42 -1.71 -10.53
CA MET A 152 7.29 -1.04 -9.24
C MET A 152 6.39 -1.79 -8.24
N GLN A 153 5.34 -2.48 -8.69
CA GLN A 153 4.66 -3.48 -7.85
C GLN A 153 5.64 -4.54 -7.33
N MET A 154 6.67 -4.91 -8.12
CA MET A 154 7.70 -5.85 -7.66
C MET A 154 8.66 -5.26 -6.60
N LEU A 155 8.96 -3.96 -6.66
CA LEU A 155 9.77 -3.23 -5.66
C LEU A 155 9.01 -3.02 -4.33
N VAL A 156 7.72 -2.72 -4.42
CA VAL A 156 6.76 -2.44 -3.32
C VAL A 156 6.43 -3.66 -2.46
N VAL A 157 6.42 -4.86 -3.05
CA VAL A 157 6.05 -6.12 -2.38
C VAL A 157 7.29 -6.91 -1.89
N GLY A 158 8.51 -6.39 -2.12
CA GLY A 158 9.76 -7.08 -1.81
C GLY A 158 9.93 -8.37 -2.62
N LEU A 159 9.51 -8.37 -3.89
CA LEU A 159 9.57 -9.52 -4.79
C LEU A 159 10.92 -9.63 -5.53
N TYR A 160 11.78 -8.62 -5.44
CA TYR A 160 13.15 -8.68 -5.96
C TYR A 160 14.11 -9.15 -4.85
N PRO A 161 14.82 -10.28 -5.03
CA PRO A 161 15.79 -10.74 -4.06
C PRO A 161 16.98 -9.78 -3.99
N HIS A 162 17.43 -9.46 -2.77
CA HIS A 162 18.60 -8.64 -2.50
C HIS A 162 19.88 -9.46 -2.76
N ASP A 163 20.29 -9.62 -4.02
CA ASP A 163 21.59 -10.25 -4.36
C ASP A 163 22.67 -9.18 -4.52
N SER A 164 23.64 -9.18 -3.59
CA SER A 164 24.83 -8.31 -3.59
C SER A 164 25.73 -8.42 -4.83
N ARG A 165 25.50 -9.42 -5.70
CA ARG A 165 26.23 -9.62 -6.97
C ARG A 165 25.54 -8.99 -8.18
N GLN A 166 24.33 -8.44 -8.03
CA GLN A 166 23.64 -7.73 -9.10
C GLN A 166 23.87 -6.22 -9.01
N PRO A 167 24.00 -5.51 -10.16
CA PRO A 167 24.19 -4.06 -10.15
C PRO A 167 22.99 -3.37 -9.48
N PRO A 168 23.19 -2.20 -8.84
CA PRO A 168 22.10 -1.46 -8.20
C PRO A 168 20.98 -1.17 -9.22
N LEU A 169 19.71 -1.34 -8.81
CA LEU A 169 18.52 -1.25 -9.68
C LEU A 169 18.44 -0.03 -10.62
N TYR A 170 19.11 1.07 -10.26
CA TYR A 170 19.27 2.24 -11.14
C TYR A 170 19.93 1.93 -12.49
N THR A 171 20.82 0.95 -12.55
CA THR A 171 21.49 0.52 -13.78
C THR A 171 20.51 -0.11 -14.79
N PHE A 172 19.40 -0.68 -14.33
CA PHE A 172 18.34 -1.24 -15.18
C PHE A 172 17.27 -0.21 -15.57
N LEU A 173 17.08 0.85 -14.78
CA LEU A 173 16.05 1.87 -15.02
C LEU A 173 16.46 2.90 -16.08
N TYR A 174 17.76 3.22 -16.17
CA TYR A 174 18.29 4.25 -17.08
C TYR A 174 18.01 3.99 -18.57
N PRO A 175 18.12 2.76 -19.10
CA PRO A 175 17.85 2.47 -20.51
C PRO A 175 16.37 2.31 -20.88
N LEU A 176 15.46 2.27 -19.90
CA LEU A 176 14.01 2.13 -20.14
C LEU A 176 13.27 3.48 -20.13
N LEU A 177 13.96 4.55 -19.77
CA LEU A 177 13.47 5.93 -19.72
C LEU A 177 13.91 6.79 -20.92
N HIS A 178 14.66 6.20 -21.86
CA HIS A 178 15.09 6.75 -23.15
C HIS A 178 14.72 5.78 -24.27
#